data_AF-A0A378URR6-F1
#
_entry.id   AF-A0A378URR6-F1
#
_cell.length_a   1.000
_cell.length_b   1.000
_cell.length_c   1.000
_cell.angle_alpha   90.00
_cell.angle_beta   90.00
_cell.angle_gamma   90.00
#
_symmetry.space_group_name_H-M   'P 1'
#
loop_
_entity.id
_entity.type
_entity.pdbx_description
1 polymer ?
#
loop_
_entity_poly.entity_id
_entity_poly.type
_entity_poly.pdbx_seq_one_letter_code
_entity_poly.pdbx_strand_id
1 'polypeptide(L)'
;MKLRCPACGAAMSLEVLIAHDDAREALIALTGISDELTRAMLKYLTLFRPSEKDLSFARVAKLLGELLPMIRAGEISRGRKAYPAPREAWIWAAGRCLEARDKGRLTPPLSSHGFLLENITFWQQQAPAPTLSRHDGGGSGGARNSKLRQGAAALLEWAGNDWLRLEIAQGLTMLSAQNMKGRPAAADMAVVGEMWAQRLAGREAWNEELDRIRIQTAFKMLADFEEWPNVAELIRNLPPRLIPRQMLEPPKLDMEKGRQAAGRLKEVLKQATKGKTT
;
A
#
# COMPACT_ATOMS: atom_id res chain seq x y z
N MET A 1 3.71 3.64 -25.48
CA MET A 1 2.97 4.41 -24.45
C MET A 1 3.93 5.39 -23.77
N LYS A 2 3.47 6.55 -23.28
CA LYS A 2 4.30 7.48 -22.47
C LYS A 2 3.88 7.43 -21.00
N LEU A 3 4.86 7.42 -20.11
CA LEU A 3 4.70 7.49 -18.66
C LEU A 3 4.96 8.92 -18.20
N ARG A 4 4.26 9.40 -17.17
CA ARG A 4 4.53 10.71 -16.56
C ARG A 4 4.98 10.57 -15.12
N CYS A 5 6.02 11.32 -14.75
CA CYS A 5 6.47 11.41 -13.37
C CYS A 5 5.41 12.15 -12.54
N PRO A 6 4.85 11.56 -11.47
CA PRO A 6 3.88 12.22 -10.61
C PRO A 6 4.50 13.35 -9.76
N ALA A 7 5.83 13.39 -9.63
CA ALA A 7 6.53 14.41 -8.86
C ALA A 7 6.88 15.68 -9.67
N CYS A 8 7.19 15.56 -10.97
CA CYS A 8 7.62 16.71 -11.79
C CYS A 8 7.00 16.77 -13.19
N GLY A 9 6.12 15.84 -13.56
CA GLY A 9 5.43 15.84 -14.85
C GLY A 9 6.26 15.38 -16.05
N ALA A 10 7.56 15.07 -15.86
CA ALA A 10 8.45 14.57 -16.92
C ALA A 10 7.84 13.35 -17.61
N ALA A 11 7.85 13.34 -18.95
CA ALA A 11 7.27 12.28 -19.75
C ALA A 11 8.37 11.43 -20.42
N MET A 12 8.28 10.10 -20.33
CA MET A 12 9.24 9.18 -20.94
C MET A 12 8.53 8.04 -21.69
N SER A 13 9.21 7.44 -22.66
CA SER A 13 8.70 6.24 -23.34
C SER A 13 8.61 5.08 -22.33
N LEU A 14 7.56 4.26 -22.44
CA LEU A 14 7.42 3.01 -21.67
C LEU A 14 8.62 2.07 -21.87
N GLU A 15 9.25 2.12 -23.04
CA GLU A 15 10.44 1.33 -23.36
C GLU A 15 11.62 1.58 -22.41
N VAL A 16 11.68 2.78 -21.83
CA VAL A 16 12.71 3.14 -20.81
C VAL A 16 12.58 2.28 -19.56
N LEU A 17 11.38 1.87 -19.16
CA LEU A 17 11.20 0.92 -18.06
C LEU A 17 11.57 -0.52 -18.44
N ILE A 18 11.33 -0.90 -19.69
CA ILE A 18 11.56 -2.27 -20.17
C ILE A 18 13.07 -2.55 -20.29
N ALA A 19 13.83 -1.56 -20.75
CA ALA A 19 15.27 -1.66 -21.03
C ALA A 19 16.18 -1.49 -19.81
N HIS A 20 15.62 -1.26 -18.61
CA HIS A 20 16.43 -0.91 -17.44
C HIS A 20 16.82 -2.14 -16.60
N ASP A 21 17.79 -2.92 -17.09
CA ASP A 21 18.24 -4.14 -16.41
C ASP A 21 18.79 -3.88 -14.99
N ASP A 22 19.51 -2.77 -14.78
CA ASP A 22 19.96 -2.37 -13.42
C ASP A 22 18.79 -2.07 -12.46
N ALA A 23 17.65 -1.61 -12.99
CA ALA A 23 16.46 -1.35 -12.16
C ALA A 23 15.77 -2.67 -11.81
N ARG A 24 15.77 -3.62 -12.75
CA ARG A 24 15.30 -4.98 -12.51
C ARG A 24 16.14 -5.67 -11.44
N GLU A 25 17.47 -5.60 -11.52
CA GLU A 25 18.37 -6.16 -10.51
C GLU A 25 18.17 -5.50 -9.13
N ALA A 26 17.99 -4.18 -9.08
CA ALA A 26 17.66 -3.48 -7.83
C ALA A 26 16.30 -3.91 -7.25
N LEU A 27 15.29 -4.14 -8.10
CA LEU A 27 13.97 -4.63 -7.69
C LEU A 27 14.00 -6.10 -7.26
N ILE A 28 14.81 -6.94 -7.93
CA ILE A 28 15.05 -8.34 -7.55
C ILE A 28 15.74 -8.39 -6.18
N ALA A 29 16.72 -7.52 -5.92
CA ALA A 29 17.37 -7.42 -4.62
C ALA A 29 16.41 -7.05 -3.47
N LEU A 30 15.27 -6.43 -3.80
CA LEU A 30 14.17 -6.09 -2.88
C LEU A 30 13.14 -7.22 -2.72
N THR A 31 13.20 -8.30 -3.51
CA THR A 31 12.30 -9.45 -3.34
C THR A 31 12.55 -10.13 -1.98
N GLY A 32 11.48 -10.34 -1.22
CA GLY A 32 11.54 -10.82 0.17
C GLY A 32 11.47 -9.72 1.24
N ILE A 33 11.36 -8.44 0.85
CA ILE A 33 11.10 -7.31 1.74
C ILE A 33 9.65 -6.86 1.55
N SER A 34 8.91 -6.62 2.64
CA SER A 34 7.54 -6.10 2.58
C SER A 34 7.48 -4.72 1.89
N ASP A 35 6.40 -4.45 1.16
CA ASP A 35 6.18 -3.22 0.38
C ASP A 35 6.45 -1.90 1.13
N GLU A 36 6.15 -1.87 2.43
CA GLU A 36 6.36 -0.68 3.26
C GLU A 36 7.85 -0.37 3.51
N LEU A 37 8.63 -1.40 3.86
CA LEU A 37 10.08 -1.28 4.01
C LEU A 37 10.74 -0.93 2.67
N THR A 38 10.31 -1.58 1.58
CA THR A 38 10.78 -1.25 0.23
C THR A 38 10.54 0.23 -0.10
N ARG A 39 9.33 0.74 0.16
CA ARG A 39 9.00 2.16 -0.06
C ARG A 39 9.83 3.09 0.82
N ALA A 40 10.01 2.76 2.10
CA ALA A 40 10.80 3.56 3.02
C ALA A 40 12.26 3.67 2.57
N MET A 41 12.86 2.55 2.16
CA MET A 41 14.24 2.51 1.67
C MET A 41 14.41 3.26 0.35
N LEU A 42 13.51 3.10 -0.61
CA LEU A 42 13.58 3.83 -1.88
C LEU A 42 13.46 5.35 -1.67
N LYS A 43 12.57 5.80 -0.78
CA LYS A 43 12.50 7.22 -0.39
C LYS A 43 13.79 7.70 0.27
N TYR A 44 14.33 6.92 1.20
CA TYR A 44 15.59 7.25 1.87
C TYR A 44 16.77 7.38 0.90
N LEU A 45 16.88 6.51 -0.11
CA LEU A 45 17.97 6.57 -1.09
C LEU A 45 17.98 7.86 -1.92
N THR A 46 16.84 8.55 -2.03
CA THR A 46 16.80 9.89 -2.66
C THR A 46 17.72 10.90 -1.97
N LEU A 47 18.06 10.69 -0.69
CA LEU A 47 19.01 11.53 0.05
C LEU A 47 20.46 11.41 -0.45
N PHE A 48 20.79 10.42 -1.29
CA PHE A 48 22.10 10.26 -1.91
C PHE A 48 22.19 10.89 -3.30
N ARG A 49 21.10 11.46 -3.80
CA ARG A 49 21.05 12.08 -5.14
C ARG A 49 21.83 13.41 -5.13
N PRO A 50 22.87 13.56 -5.96
CA PRO A 50 23.54 14.84 -6.15
C PRO A 50 22.59 15.90 -6.74
N SER A 51 22.85 17.18 -6.47
CA SER A 51 22.03 18.29 -6.98
C SER A 51 22.03 18.38 -8.51
N GLU A 52 23.15 18.00 -9.16
CA GLU A 52 23.37 18.18 -10.59
C GLU A 52 23.11 16.91 -11.43
N LYS A 53 23.02 15.74 -10.80
CA LYS A 53 22.97 14.45 -11.51
C LYS A 53 21.94 13.52 -10.90
N ASP A 54 21.37 12.66 -11.75
CA ASP A 54 20.49 11.60 -11.29
C ASP A 54 21.27 10.52 -10.53
N LEU A 55 20.58 9.89 -9.57
CA LEU A 55 21.12 8.74 -8.87
C LEU A 55 21.02 7.52 -9.79
N SER A 56 22.16 7.05 -10.31
CA SER A 56 22.17 5.89 -11.20
C SER A 56 21.73 4.62 -10.47
N PHE A 57 21.09 3.69 -11.20
CA PHE A 57 20.68 2.42 -10.62
C PHE A 57 21.86 1.56 -10.15
N ALA A 58 23.01 1.63 -10.81
CA ALA A 58 24.24 1.03 -10.31
C ALA A 58 24.64 1.57 -8.93
N ARG A 59 24.42 2.85 -8.65
CA ARG A 59 24.65 3.44 -7.32
C ARG A 59 23.56 3.02 -6.33
N VAL A 60 22.30 2.96 -6.74
CA VAL A 60 21.17 2.44 -5.93
C VAL A 60 21.44 1.00 -5.50
N ALA A 61 21.83 0.13 -6.43
CA ALA A 61 22.14 -1.27 -6.15
C ALA A 61 23.29 -1.43 -5.16
N LYS A 62 24.36 -0.62 -5.29
CA LYS A 62 25.46 -0.59 -4.32
C LYS A 62 24.99 -0.19 -2.92
N LEU A 63 24.24 0.91 -2.81
CA LEU A 63 23.72 1.40 -1.52
C LEU A 63 22.77 0.39 -0.87
N LEU A 64 21.87 -0.24 -1.64
CA LEU A 64 21.01 -1.31 -1.13
C LEU A 64 21.82 -2.54 -0.71
N GLY A 65 22.81 -2.94 -1.50
CA GLY A 65 23.68 -4.07 -1.20
C GLY A 65 24.45 -3.93 0.12
N GLU A 66 24.77 -2.70 0.54
CA GLU A 66 25.36 -2.41 1.85
C GLU A 66 24.39 -2.68 3.00
N LEU A 67 23.08 -2.45 2.80
CA LEU A 67 22.06 -2.54 3.84
C LEU A 67 21.39 -3.92 3.93
N LEU A 68 21.22 -4.60 2.79
CA LEU A 68 20.49 -5.86 2.69
C LEU A 68 21.00 -6.97 3.64
N PRO A 69 22.32 -7.18 3.82
CA PRO A 69 22.81 -8.16 4.78
C PRO A 69 22.35 -7.89 6.21
N MET A 70 22.38 -6.63 6.65
CA MET A 70 21.93 -6.24 7.99
C MET A 70 20.42 -6.32 8.13
N ILE A 71 19.67 -5.93 7.10
CA ILE A 71 18.20 -6.06 7.07
C ILE A 71 17.79 -7.53 7.20
N ARG A 72 18.45 -8.43 6.44
CA ARG A 72 18.17 -9.88 6.49
C ARG A 72 18.60 -10.51 7.81
N ALA A 73 19.69 -10.04 8.41
CA ALA A 73 20.13 -10.48 9.72
C ALA A 73 19.22 -10.00 10.86
N GLY A 74 18.44 -8.93 10.65
CA GLY A 74 17.62 -8.31 11.69
C GLY A 74 18.44 -7.61 12.77
N GLU A 75 19.71 -7.29 12.49
CA GLU A 75 20.67 -6.74 13.44
C GLU A 75 21.68 -5.83 12.72
N ILE A 76 22.11 -4.77 13.39
CA ILE A 76 23.27 -3.96 12.96
C ILE A 76 24.39 -4.03 14.01
N SER A 77 25.63 -3.90 13.57
CA SER A 77 26.80 -3.79 14.46
C SER A 77 27.38 -2.38 14.40
N ARG A 78 27.46 -1.69 15.54
CA ARG A 78 28.07 -0.36 15.64
C ARG A 78 28.87 -0.24 16.93
N GLY A 79 30.15 0.11 16.83
CA GLY A 79 31.02 0.26 18.01
C GLY A 79 31.19 -1.03 18.82
N ARG A 80 31.36 -2.18 18.14
CA ARG A 80 31.45 -3.54 18.73
C ARG A 80 30.20 -4.01 19.51
N LYS A 81 29.10 -3.26 19.44
CA LYS A 81 27.81 -3.63 20.02
C LYS A 81 26.81 -3.96 18.91
N ALA A 82 26.10 -5.06 19.09
CA ALA A 82 24.96 -5.48 18.29
C ALA A 82 23.70 -4.72 18.73
N TYR A 83 22.89 -4.27 17.77
CA TYR A 83 21.60 -3.63 18.01
C TYR A 83 20.52 -4.34 17.20
N PRO A 84 19.36 -4.66 17.82
CA PRO A 84 18.25 -5.25 17.11
C PRO A 84 17.75 -4.27 16.05
N ALA A 85 17.67 -4.74 14.81
CA ALA A 85 17.22 -3.97 13.67
C ALA A 85 16.13 -4.75 12.91
N PRO A 86 14.99 -5.05 13.56
CA PRO A 86 13.85 -5.64 12.86
C PRO A 86 13.32 -4.66 11.82
N ARG A 87 12.43 -5.14 10.95
CA ARG A 87 11.85 -4.36 9.85
C ARG A 87 11.38 -2.96 10.27
N GLU A 88 10.71 -2.86 11.41
CA GLU A 88 10.13 -1.63 11.94
C GLU A 88 11.21 -0.59 12.29
N ALA A 89 12.39 -1.04 12.72
CA ALA A 89 13.52 -0.17 13.02
C ALA A 89 14.05 0.52 11.77
N TRP A 90 14.11 -0.19 10.65
CA TRP A 90 14.53 0.36 9.35
C TRP A 90 13.52 1.36 8.81
N ILE A 91 12.23 1.05 8.87
CA ILE A 91 11.15 1.97 8.46
C ILE A 91 11.21 3.27 9.28
N TRP A 92 11.30 3.12 10.61
CA TRP A 92 11.37 4.25 11.53
C TRP A 92 12.63 5.12 11.30
N ALA A 93 13.81 4.50 11.16
CA ALA A 93 15.06 5.21 10.97
C ALA A 93 15.14 5.92 9.61
N ALA A 94 14.63 5.30 8.54
CA ALA A 94 14.51 5.92 7.23
C ALA A 94 13.61 7.17 7.26
N GLY A 95 12.48 7.09 8.00
CA GLY A 95 11.61 8.25 8.26
C GLY A 95 12.33 9.39 8.97
N ARG A 96 13.10 9.09 10.02
CA ARG A 96 13.91 10.08 10.76
C ARG A 96 14.93 10.79 9.88
N CYS A 97 15.57 10.09 8.93
CA CYS A 97 16.47 10.70 7.96
C CYS A 97 15.76 11.72 7.07
N LEU A 98 14.55 11.41 6.59
CA LEU A 98 13.75 12.31 5.75
C LEU A 98 13.28 13.53 6.54
N GLU A 99 12.78 13.34 7.77
CA GLU A 99 12.42 14.46 8.64
C GLU A 99 13.61 15.37 8.97
N ALA A 100 14.79 14.78 9.17
CA ALA A 100 16.01 15.55 9.43
C ALA A 100 16.39 16.41 8.23
N ARG A 101 16.22 15.91 6.99
CA ARG A 101 16.37 16.72 5.77
C ARG A 101 15.35 17.85 5.74
N ASP A 102 14.08 17.55 5.96
CA ASP A 102 13.00 18.55 5.84
C ASP A 102 13.13 19.67 6.89
N LYS A 103 13.76 19.37 8.03
CA LYS A 103 14.11 20.33 9.08
C LYS A 103 15.48 21.01 8.87
N GLY A 104 16.16 20.74 7.76
CA GLY A 104 17.49 21.30 7.43
C GLY A 104 18.65 20.79 8.30
N ARG A 105 18.44 19.73 9.10
CA ARG A 105 19.47 19.11 9.96
C ARG A 105 20.34 18.12 9.19
N LEU A 106 19.89 17.67 8.03
CA LEU A 106 20.60 16.76 7.15
C LEU A 106 20.65 17.36 5.76
N THR A 107 21.86 17.49 5.21
CA THR A 107 22.07 18.10 3.89
C THR A 107 22.44 17.01 2.87
N PRO A 108 21.55 16.68 1.92
CA PRO A 108 21.89 15.83 0.78
C PRO A 108 22.96 16.49 -0.13
N PRO A 109 23.74 15.70 -0.90
CA PRO A 109 23.75 14.24 -0.92
C PRO A 109 24.50 13.63 0.27
N LEU A 110 23.97 12.54 0.82
CA LEU A 110 24.67 11.76 1.83
C LEU A 110 25.85 10.99 1.22
N SER A 111 26.93 10.83 2.00
CA SER A 111 28.10 10.04 1.61
C SER A 111 28.06 8.61 2.14
N SER A 112 27.30 8.34 3.21
CA SER A 112 27.22 7.02 3.86
C SER A 112 25.89 6.79 4.59
N HIS A 113 25.65 5.55 5.01
CA HIS A 113 24.52 5.16 5.85
C HIS A 113 24.70 5.48 7.35
N GLY A 114 25.78 6.19 7.73
CA GLY A 114 26.13 6.44 9.12
C GLY A 114 24.97 7.03 9.94
N PHE A 115 24.29 8.05 9.43
CA PHE A 115 23.15 8.67 10.12
C PHE A 115 21.95 7.71 10.27
N LEU A 116 21.66 6.90 9.25
CA LEU A 116 20.59 5.90 9.30
C LEU A 116 20.90 4.85 10.37
N LEU A 117 22.10 4.25 10.32
CA LEU A 117 22.55 3.25 11.28
C LEU A 117 22.60 3.81 12.70
N GLU A 118 22.85 5.11 12.86
CA GLU A 118 22.87 5.76 14.16
C GLU A 118 21.46 5.85 14.74
N ASN A 119 20.51 6.28 13.91
CA ASN A 119 19.10 6.28 14.30
C ASN A 119 18.68 4.87 14.76
N ILE A 120 19.04 3.81 14.02
CA ILE A 120 18.71 2.43 14.42
C ILE A 120 19.23 2.08 15.83
N THR A 121 20.39 2.60 16.26
CA THR A 121 20.87 2.37 17.65
C THR A 121 19.99 3.01 18.73
N PHE A 122 19.22 4.04 18.37
CA PHE A 122 18.22 4.68 19.22
C PHE A 122 16.83 4.06 19.06
N TRP A 123 16.67 3.07 18.18
CA TRP A 123 15.41 2.38 18.05
C TRP A 123 15.14 1.61 19.33
N GLN A 124 14.04 1.96 19.97
CA GLN A 124 13.45 1.17 21.02
C GLN A 124 12.27 0.45 20.40
N GLN A 125 12.17 -0.86 20.66
CA GLN A 125 10.92 -1.56 20.41
C GLN A 125 9.84 -0.78 21.15
N GLN A 126 8.92 -0.18 20.40
CA GLN A 126 7.68 0.25 21.01
C GLN A 126 7.04 -1.03 21.51
N ALA A 127 7.12 -1.26 22.83
CA ALA A 127 6.26 -2.24 23.46
C ALA A 127 4.83 -1.92 23.01
N PRO A 128 3.98 -2.93 22.75
CA PRO A 128 2.54 -2.67 22.79
C PRO A 128 2.30 -1.90 24.08
N ALA A 129 1.73 -0.69 23.95
CA ALA A 129 1.86 0.35 24.96
C ALA A 129 1.58 -0.22 26.37
N PRO A 130 2.44 0.03 27.36
CA PRO A 130 2.17 -0.40 28.73
C PRO A 130 0.88 0.26 29.19
N THR A 131 -0.05 -0.58 29.64
CA THR A 131 -1.29 -0.18 30.32
C THR A 131 -0.90 0.51 31.63
N LEU A 132 -0.74 1.84 31.64
CA LEU A 132 -0.54 2.59 32.87
C LEU A 132 -1.34 3.90 32.89
N SER A 133 -2.43 3.80 33.64
CA SER A 133 -3.11 4.79 34.48
C SER A 133 -2.87 6.29 34.24
N ARG A 134 -3.94 6.90 33.74
CA ARG A 134 -4.52 8.21 34.08
C ARG A 134 -3.77 9.05 35.13
N HIS A 135 -3.33 10.23 34.68
CA HIS A 135 -3.41 11.45 35.47
C HIS A 135 -4.07 12.55 34.62
N ASP A 136 -5.10 13.17 35.20
CA ASP A 136 -5.94 14.20 34.58
C ASP A 136 -5.17 15.52 34.35
N GLY A 137 -5.49 16.24 33.26
CA GLY A 137 -4.98 17.61 33.04
C GLY A 137 -5.17 18.17 31.63
N GLY A 138 -6.38 18.71 31.36
CA GLY A 138 -6.71 19.84 30.46
C GLY A 138 -6.01 20.06 29.11
N GLY A 139 -6.78 19.96 28.01
CA GLY A 139 -6.44 20.59 26.72
C GLY A 139 -7.36 20.16 25.57
N SER A 140 -8.27 21.05 25.14
CA SER A 140 -9.34 20.81 24.15
C SER A 140 -8.86 20.25 22.78
N GLY A 141 -7.62 20.51 22.36
CA GLY A 141 -7.00 19.89 21.18
C GLY A 141 -6.55 18.44 21.40
N GLY A 142 -6.13 18.10 22.62
CA GLY A 142 -5.79 16.73 23.02
C GLY A 142 -7.01 15.83 23.17
N ALA A 143 -8.16 16.39 23.59
CA ALA A 143 -9.40 15.63 23.76
C ALA A 143 -9.97 15.11 22.43
N ARG A 144 -9.88 15.89 21.34
CA ARG A 144 -10.31 15.45 19.99
C ARG A 144 -9.40 14.34 19.44
N ASN A 145 -8.09 14.49 19.58
CA ASN A 145 -7.13 13.44 19.20
C ASN A 145 -7.26 12.19 20.08
N SER A 146 -7.55 12.35 21.37
CA SER A 146 -7.77 11.24 22.30
C SER A 146 -9.02 10.44 21.94
N LYS A 147 -10.14 11.10 21.65
CA LYS A 147 -11.38 10.42 21.21
C LYS A 147 -11.19 9.69 19.88
N LEU A 148 -10.50 10.29 18.91
CA LEU A 148 -10.19 9.61 17.65
C LEU A 148 -9.33 8.37 17.86
N ARG A 149 -8.29 8.47 18.70
CA ARG A 149 -7.43 7.32 19.06
C ARG A 149 -8.21 6.24 19.79
N GLN A 150 -9.14 6.60 20.67
CA GLN A 150 -10.01 5.64 21.37
C GLN A 150 -10.91 4.90 20.38
N GLY A 151 -11.55 5.60 19.45
CA GLY A 151 -12.37 4.96 18.41
C GLY A 151 -11.57 4.04 17.49
N ALA A 152 -10.36 4.45 17.11
CA ALA A 152 -9.45 3.64 16.32
C ALA A 152 -8.99 2.37 17.07
N ALA A 153 -8.66 2.50 18.35
CA ALA A 153 -8.28 1.36 19.20
C ALA A 153 -9.45 0.37 19.36
N ALA A 154 -10.65 0.87 19.64
CA ALA A 154 -11.85 0.04 19.76
C ALA A 154 -12.17 -0.70 18.44
N LEU A 155 -11.97 -0.07 17.28
CA LEU A 155 -12.13 -0.71 15.98
C LEU A 155 -11.09 -1.81 15.74
N LEU A 156 -9.83 -1.58 16.09
CA LEU A 156 -8.78 -2.59 15.94
C LEU A 156 -8.98 -3.78 16.89
N GLU A 157 -9.40 -3.52 18.12
CA GLU A 157 -9.76 -4.56 19.09
C GLU A 157 -10.95 -5.39 18.61
N TRP A 158 -12.01 -4.73 18.14
CA TRP A 158 -13.18 -5.39 17.54
C TRP A 158 -12.81 -6.24 16.31
N ALA A 159 -11.87 -5.77 15.49
CA ALA A 159 -11.45 -6.48 14.29
C ALA A 159 -10.67 -7.77 14.60
N GLY A 160 -9.89 -7.79 15.68
CA GLY A 160 -9.06 -8.93 16.05
C GLY A 160 -8.14 -9.35 14.91
N ASN A 161 -8.19 -10.63 14.53
CA ASN A 161 -7.38 -11.21 13.45
C ASN A 161 -8.14 -11.43 12.14
N ASP A 162 -9.39 -10.96 12.04
CA ASP A 162 -10.17 -11.08 10.80
C ASP A 162 -9.71 -10.02 9.79
N TRP A 163 -9.17 -10.47 8.67
CA TRP A 163 -8.60 -9.58 7.65
C TRP A 163 -9.62 -8.57 7.11
N LEU A 164 -10.88 -8.96 6.95
CA LEU A 164 -11.94 -8.12 6.39
C LEU A 164 -12.35 -7.07 7.42
N ARG A 165 -12.50 -7.47 8.68
CA ARG A 165 -12.76 -6.53 9.78
C ARG A 165 -11.61 -5.56 9.98
N LEU A 166 -10.37 -6.00 9.80
CA LEU A 166 -9.19 -5.13 9.88
C LEU A 166 -9.20 -4.05 8.79
N GLU A 167 -9.55 -4.39 7.55
CA GLU A 167 -9.69 -3.40 6.47
C GLU A 167 -10.84 -2.42 6.73
N ILE A 168 -11.97 -2.90 7.27
CA ILE A 168 -13.09 -2.04 7.68
C ILE A 168 -12.66 -1.10 8.82
N ALA A 169 -11.97 -1.61 9.83
CA ALA A 169 -11.48 -0.85 10.97
C ALA A 169 -10.52 0.27 10.53
N GLN A 170 -9.59 -0.02 9.62
CA GLN A 170 -8.66 0.95 9.06
C GLN A 170 -9.40 2.01 8.23
N GLY A 171 -10.33 1.58 7.37
CA GLY A 171 -11.16 2.48 6.56
C GLY A 171 -12.01 3.44 7.40
N LEU A 172 -12.73 2.92 8.39
CA LEU A 172 -13.55 3.72 9.29
C LEU A 172 -12.70 4.65 10.17
N THR A 173 -11.51 4.21 10.59
CA THR A 173 -10.55 5.07 11.31
C THR A 173 -10.12 6.24 10.42
N MET A 174 -9.77 5.98 9.16
CA MET A 174 -9.39 7.01 8.19
C MET A 174 -10.52 8.02 7.97
N LEU A 175 -11.75 7.56 7.73
CA LEU A 175 -12.92 8.45 7.59
C LEU A 175 -13.14 9.24 8.87
N SER A 176 -12.97 8.62 10.04
CA SER A 176 -13.21 9.28 11.32
C SER A 176 -12.22 10.42 11.58
N ALA A 177 -11.00 10.34 11.06
CA ALA A 177 -10.02 11.41 11.17
C ALA A 177 -10.43 12.67 10.40
N GLN A 178 -11.37 12.55 9.46
CA GLN A 178 -11.92 13.68 8.72
C GLN A 178 -13.05 14.36 9.50
N ASN A 179 -13.28 15.63 9.18
CA ASN A 179 -14.33 16.44 9.82
C ASN A 179 -15.68 16.30 9.09
N MET A 180 -16.08 15.06 8.79
CA MET A 180 -17.31 14.74 8.07
C MET A 180 -18.56 15.02 8.91
N LYS A 181 -19.60 15.53 8.28
CA LYS A 181 -20.91 15.73 8.92
C LYS A 181 -21.58 14.38 9.21
N GLY A 182 -22.18 14.21 10.38
CA GLY A 182 -22.85 12.97 10.76
C GLY A 182 -21.92 11.84 11.19
N ARG A 183 -20.64 12.12 11.45
CA ARG A 183 -19.68 11.13 11.97
C ARG A 183 -20.17 10.54 13.30
N PRO A 184 -20.16 9.19 13.46
CA PRO A 184 -20.45 8.53 14.72
C PRO A 184 -19.53 8.98 15.87
N ALA A 185 -19.99 8.84 17.11
CA ALA A 185 -19.13 9.06 18.26
C ALA A 185 -18.06 7.96 18.32
N ALA A 186 -16.89 8.29 18.89
CA ALA A 186 -15.77 7.35 19.01
C ALA A 186 -16.15 6.05 19.72
N ALA A 187 -17.03 6.12 20.73
CA ALA A 187 -17.52 4.97 21.48
C ALA A 187 -18.39 4.03 20.62
N ASP A 188 -19.05 4.54 19.58
CA ASP A 188 -19.96 3.78 18.72
C ASP A 188 -19.25 3.19 17.50
N MET A 189 -17.96 3.49 17.29
CA MET A 189 -17.24 3.11 16.07
C MET A 189 -17.17 1.60 15.87
N ALA A 190 -16.97 0.82 16.94
CA ALA A 190 -16.96 -0.65 16.87
C ALA A 190 -18.33 -1.21 16.45
N VAL A 191 -19.43 -0.61 16.91
CA VAL A 191 -20.80 -0.99 16.52
C VAL A 191 -21.03 -0.68 15.04
N VAL A 192 -20.57 0.49 14.57
CA VAL A 192 -20.61 0.83 13.14
C VAL A 192 -19.78 -0.16 12.32
N GLY A 193 -18.58 -0.52 12.79
CA GLY A 193 -17.74 -1.54 12.17
C GLY A 193 -18.45 -2.88 12.02
N GLU A 194 -19.10 -3.37 13.08
CA GLU A 194 -19.87 -4.62 13.06
C GLU A 194 -21.02 -4.57 12.06
N MET A 195 -21.79 -3.46 12.03
CA MET A 195 -22.88 -3.30 11.07
C MET A 195 -22.38 -3.33 9.62
N TRP A 196 -21.21 -2.72 9.35
CA TRP A 196 -20.61 -2.73 8.02
C TRP A 196 -20.11 -4.13 7.64
N ALA A 197 -19.44 -4.81 8.57
CA ALA A 197 -18.93 -6.17 8.36
C ALA A 197 -20.06 -7.16 8.07
N GLN A 198 -21.16 -7.12 8.84
CA GLN A 198 -22.32 -7.98 8.62
C GLN A 198 -22.92 -7.78 7.22
N ARG A 199 -23.07 -6.52 6.80
CA ARG A 199 -23.64 -6.23 5.48
C ARG A 199 -22.72 -6.64 4.33
N LEU A 200 -21.40 -6.50 4.50
CA LEU A 200 -20.43 -6.94 3.50
C LEU A 200 -20.36 -8.47 3.42
N ALA A 201 -20.32 -9.16 4.57
CA ALA A 201 -20.23 -10.62 4.63
C ALA A 201 -21.40 -11.31 3.90
N GLY A 202 -22.61 -10.74 3.94
CA GLY A 202 -23.79 -11.31 3.28
C GLY A 202 -23.84 -11.14 1.76
N ARG A 203 -22.88 -10.46 1.13
CA ARG A 203 -22.97 -10.06 -0.28
C ARG A 203 -22.28 -11.03 -1.24
N GLU A 204 -21.06 -11.43 -0.92
CA GLU A 204 -20.20 -12.21 -1.80
C GLU A 204 -19.20 -13.03 -1.00
N ALA A 205 -18.68 -14.11 -1.60
CA ALA A 205 -17.55 -14.84 -1.03
C ALA A 205 -16.30 -13.97 -1.18
N TRP A 206 -15.79 -13.48 -0.06
CA TRP A 206 -14.62 -12.61 0.01
C TRP A 206 -13.33 -13.43 -0.02
N ASN A 207 -12.38 -13.01 -0.85
CA ASN A 207 -11.04 -13.55 -0.95
C ASN A 207 -10.05 -12.45 -0.61
N GLU A 208 -9.26 -12.67 0.44
CA GLU A 208 -8.33 -11.66 0.97
C GLU A 208 -7.38 -11.10 -0.09
N GLU A 209 -6.76 -11.96 -0.89
CA GLU A 209 -5.77 -11.57 -1.90
C GLU A 209 -6.40 -10.71 -3.01
N LEU A 210 -7.60 -11.07 -3.46
CA LEU A 210 -8.29 -10.37 -4.55
C LEU A 210 -9.06 -9.13 -4.08
N ASP A 211 -9.54 -9.13 -2.84
CA ASP A 211 -10.50 -8.14 -2.36
C ASP A 211 -9.93 -7.08 -1.43
N ARG A 212 -8.78 -7.32 -0.80
CA ARG A 212 -8.14 -6.34 0.10
C ARG A 212 -7.94 -4.98 -0.59
N ILE A 213 -7.36 -4.98 -1.79
CA ILE A 213 -7.12 -3.75 -2.57
C ILE A 213 -8.44 -3.08 -3.00
N ARG A 214 -9.49 -3.87 -3.30
CA ARG A 214 -10.81 -3.34 -3.69
C ARG A 214 -11.41 -2.54 -2.54
N ILE A 215 -11.39 -3.12 -1.34
CA ILE A 215 -11.95 -2.50 -0.13
C ILE A 215 -11.16 -1.23 0.24
N GLN A 216 -9.82 -1.30 0.23
CA GLN A 216 -8.97 -0.12 0.48
C GLN A 216 -9.24 1.00 -0.52
N THR A 217 -9.39 0.66 -1.80
CA THR A 217 -9.71 1.64 -2.85
C THR A 217 -11.07 2.27 -2.62
N ALA A 218 -12.09 1.47 -2.29
CA ALA A 218 -13.43 1.98 -2.00
C ALA A 218 -13.43 2.97 -0.83
N PHE A 219 -12.74 2.65 0.27
CA PHE A 219 -12.61 3.58 1.41
C PHE A 219 -11.88 4.87 1.04
N LYS A 220 -10.86 4.81 0.18
CA LYS A 220 -10.18 6.02 -0.33
C LYS A 220 -11.13 6.90 -1.14
N MET A 221 -12.02 6.33 -1.95
CA MET A 221 -13.03 7.12 -2.67
C MET A 221 -14.04 7.78 -1.72
N LEU A 222 -14.42 7.08 -0.65
CA LEU A 222 -15.30 7.65 0.37
C LEU A 222 -14.63 8.78 1.18
N ALA A 223 -13.31 8.87 1.16
CA ALA A 223 -12.58 9.92 1.84
C ALA A 223 -12.89 11.31 1.29
N ASP A 224 -13.36 11.41 0.04
CA ASP A 224 -13.68 12.68 -0.61
C ASP A 224 -15.11 13.17 -0.31
N PHE A 225 -15.87 12.44 0.52
CA PHE A 225 -17.27 12.78 0.83
C PHE A 225 -17.34 13.82 1.96
N GLU A 226 -18.31 14.74 1.86
CA GLU A 226 -18.54 15.76 2.90
C GLU A 226 -19.34 15.22 4.11
N GLU A 227 -20.20 14.22 3.86
CA GLU A 227 -21.03 13.56 4.88
C GLU A 227 -20.53 12.14 5.16
N TRP A 228 -20.75 11.66 6.39
CA TRP A 228 -20.37 10.32 6.79
C TRP A 228 -21.08 9.28 5.92
N PRO A 229 -20.34 8.44 5.18
CA PRO A 229 -20.92 7.52 4.22
C PRO A 229 -21.68 6.39 4.90
N ASN A 230 -22.63 5.78 4.17
CA ASN A 230 -23.23 4.50 4.54
C ASN A 230 -22.42 3.35 3.91
N VAL A 231 -22.49 2.15 4.49
CA VAL A 231 -21.91 0.93 3.89
C VAL A 231 -22.42 0.67 2.45
N ALA A 232 -23.64 1.11 2.11
CA ALA A 232 -24.13 1.06 0.73
C ALA A 232 -23.26 1.88 -0.23
N GLU A 233 -22.69 3.01 0.22
CA GLU A 233 -21.75 3.81 -0.59
C GLU A 233 -20.42 3.10 -0.77
N LEU A 234 -19.90 2.45 0.27
CA LEU A 234 -18.70 1.61 0.14
C LEU A 234 -18.93 0.55 -0.93
N ILE A 235 -20.09 -0.11 -0.86
CA ILE A 235 -20.48 -1.16 -1.78
C ILE A 235 -20.60 -0.63 -3.23
N ARG A 236 -21.16 0.57 -3.42
CA ARG A 236 -21.26 1.22 -4.74
C ARG A 236 -19.89 1.58 -5.32
N ASN A 237 -18.94 1.93 -4.47
CA ASN A 237 -17.60 2.35 -4.85
C ASN A 237 -16.56 1.20 -4.86
N LEU A 238 -16.98 -0.05 -4.64
CA LEU A 238 -16.10 -1.21 -4.77
C LEU A 238 -15.68 -1.41 -6.23
N PRO A 239 -14.37 -1.36 -6.55
CA PRO A 239 -13.89 -1.71 -7.87
C PRO A 239 -14.27 -3.16 -8.23
N PRO A 240 -14.35 -3.50 -9.53
CA PRO A 240 -14.58 -4.87 -9.96
C PRO A 240 -13.45 -5.79 -9.49
N ARG A 241 -13.77 -7.05 -9.19
CA ARG A 241 -12.77 -8.07 -8.83
C ARG A 241 -11.92 -8.41 -10.05
N LEU A 242 -10.61 -8.16 -9.96
CA LEU A 242 -9.66 -8.53 -11.01
C LEU A 242 -9.23 -9.98 -10.81
N ILE A 243 -10.03 -10.91 -11.34
CA ILE A 243 -9.72 -12.35 -11.29
C ILE A 243 -8.71 -12.66 -12.41
N PRO A 244 -7.51 -13.18 -12.10
CA PRO A 244 -6.56 -13.63 -13.11
C PRO A 244 -7.20 -14.68 -14.04
N ARG A 245 -6.96 -14.59 -15.35
CA ARG A 245 -7.54 -15.52 -16.33
C ARG A 245 -7.25 -16.99 -16.03
N GLN A 246 -6.12 -17.29 -15.40
CA GLN A 246 -5.74 -18.66 -15.03
C GLN A 246 -6.64 -19.24 -13.93
N MET A 247 -7.29 -18.40 -13.13
CA MET A 247 -8.23 -18.80 -12.07
C MET A 247 -9.67 -18.92 -12.58
N LEU A 248 -9.93 -18.55 -13.83
CA LEU A 248 -11.23 -18.78 -14.45
C LEU A 248 -11.30 -20.26 -14.87
N GLU A 249 -12.41 -20.91 -14.56
CA GLU A 249 -12.69 -22.22 -15.15
C GLU A 249 -12.67 -22.09 -16.68
N PRO A 250 -11.92 -22.96 -17.39
CA PRO A 250 -11.93 -22.97 -18.83
C PRO A 250 -13.38 -23.11 -19.33
N PRO A 251 -13.82 -22.25 -20.26
CA PRO A 251 -15.18 -22.35 -20.77
C PRO A 251 -15.42 -23.76 -21.30
N LYS A 252 -16.51 -24.40 -20.85
CA LYS A 252 -16.90 -25.72 -21.34
C LYS A 252 -17.04 -25.66 -22.86
N LEU A 253 -16.21 -26.43 -23.56
CA LEU A 253 -16.23 -26.52 -25.01
C LEU A 253 -17.53 -27.21 -25.46
N ASP A 254 -18.48 -26.42 -25.96
CA ASP A 254 -19.67 -26.92 -26.64
C ASP A 254 -19.32 -27.18 -28.12
N MET A 255 -18.94 -28.43 -28.39
CA MET A 255 -18.53 -28.89 -29.71
C MET A 255 -19.66 -28.75 -30.77
N GLU A 256 -20.92 -28.82 -30.33
CA GLU A 256 -22.11 -28.70 -31.18
C GLU A 256 -22.29 -27.25 -31.64
N LYS A 257 -22.24 -26.30 -30.70
CA LYS A 257 -22.22 -24.86 -31.02
C LYS A 257 -21.02 -24.49 -31.88
N GLY A 258 -19.84 -25.06 -31.61
CA GLY A 258 -18.65 -24.86 -32.42
C GLY A 258 -18.85 -25.28 -33.87
N ARG A 259 -19.45 -26.44 -34.10
CA ARG A 259 -19.78 -26.96 -35.44
C ARG A 259 -20.80 -26.07 -36.16
N GLN A 260 -21.84 -25.61 -35.47
CA GLN A 260 -22.84 -24.70 -36.05
C GLN A 260 -22.25 -23.32 -36.41
N ALA A 261 -21.38 -22.77 -35.57
CA ALA A 261 -20.71 -21.49 -35.83
C ALA A 261 -19.75 -21.59 -37.04
N ALA A 262 -19.01 -22.69 -37.16
CA ALA A 262 -18.15 -22.96 -38.32
C ALA A 262 -18.95 -23.11 -39.62
N GLY A 263 -20.13 -23.72 -39.56
CA GLY A 263 -21.08 -23.79 -40.68
C GLY A 263 -21.53 -22.40 -41.14
N ARG A 264 -22.02 -21.57 -40.20
CA ARG A 264 -22.42 -20.18 -40.51
C ARG A 264 -21.27 -19.36 -41.09
N LEU A 265 -20.05 -19.52 -40.57
CA LEU A 265 -18.88 -18.82 -41.08
C LEU A 265 -18.56 -19.23 -42.52
N LYS A 266 -18.68 -20.51 -42.87
CA LYS A 266 -18.54 -20.99 -44.26
C LYS A 266 -19.61 -20.44 -45.19
N GLU A 267 -20.85 -20.32 -44.72
CA GLU A 267 -21.96 -19.71 -45.46
C GLU A 267 -21.66 -18.24 -45.80
N VAL A 268 -21.25 -17.46 -44.79
CA VAL A 268 -20.86 -16.05 -44.94
C VAL A 268 -19.63 -15.92 -45.86
N LEU A 269 -18.64 -16.81 -45.67
CA LEU A 269 -17.54 -17.15 -46.57
C LEU A 269 -17.93 -17.14 -48.05
N LYS A 270 -18.86 -18.04 -48.39
CA LYS A 270 -19.35 -18.26 -49.74
C LYS A 270 -20.16 -17.08 -50.28
N GLN A 271 -20.93 -16.40 -49.44
CA GLN A 271 -21.72 -15.24 -49.85
C GLN A 271 -20.83 -14.03 -50.16
N ALA A 272 -19.80 -13.78 -49.34
CA ALA A 272 -18.84 -12.69 -49.55
C ALA A 272 -17.96 -12.89 -50.79
N THR A 273 -17.67 -14.15 -51.15
CA THR A 273 -16.90 -14.49 -52.36
C THR A 273 -17.73 -14.43 -53.64
N LYS A 274 -19.02 -14.76 -53.58
CA LYS A 274 -19.96 -14.59 -54.70
C LYS A 274 -20.27 -13.13 -55.04
N GLY A 275 -20.22 -12.21 -54.07
CA GLY A 275 -20.46 -10.78 -54.29
C GLY A 275 -19.29 -9.99 -54.90
N LYS A 276 -18.14 -10.63 -55.15
CA LYS A 276 -16.90 -9.98 -55.64
C LYS A 276 -16.58 -10.25 -57.11
N THR A 277 -17.48 -10.94 -57.83
CA THR A 277 -17.29 -11.40 -59.22
C THR A 277 -18.21 -10.72 -60.25
N THR A 278 -18.85 -9.62 -59.87
CA THR A 278 -19.59 -8.70 -60.77
C THR A 278 -19.04 -7.31 -60.61
#